data_AF-X0RDJ4-F1
#
_entry.id   AF-X0RDJ4-F1
#
_cell.length_a   1.000
_cell.length_b   1.000
_cell.length_c   1.000
_cell.angle_alpha   90.00
_cell.angle_beta   90.00
_cell.angle_gamma   90.00
#
_symmetry.space_group_name_H-M   'P 1'
#
loop_
_entity.id
_entity.type
_entity.pdbx_description
1 polymer ?
#
loop_
_entity_poly.entity_id
_entity_poly.type
_entity_poly.pdbx_seq_one_letter_code
_entity_poly.pdbx_strand_id
1 'polypeptide(L)'
;MHSSRGTLTIAALAGAASLALAPTATAATTYQITVVPPIGTVHANNLVTLGALVTPTPTGTDGSTPVELEITEPDGDVNTRTIPLTLGAGTAAIRTHEAGRYTVVFTYAPPNGTPAETTAQFDAVPSPGLGLGS
;
A
#
# COMPACT_ATOMS: atom_id res chain seq x y z
N MET A 1 11.83 68.51 34.68
CA MET A 1 12.31 67.49 33.72
C MET A 1 11.85 66.14 34.24
N HIS A 2 11.23 65.22 33.51
CA HIS A 2 10.43 65.19 32.29
C HIS A 2 9.82 63.77 32.31
N SER A 3 8.53 63.65 32.02
CA SER A 3 7.69 62.44 32.06
C SER A 3 8.17 61.29 31.16
N SER A 4 7.76 60.04 31.43
CA SER A 4 6.82 59.32 30.56
C SER A 4 6.44 57.92 31.10
N ARG A 5 5.15 57.60 30.94
CA ARG A 5 4.53 56.27 31.13
C ARG A 5 4.83 55.42 29.89
N GLY A 6 5.01 54.11 30.05
CA GLY A 6 5.20 53.20 28.91
C GLY A 6 4.93 51.74 29.27
N THR A 7 3.71 51.29 28.99
CA THR A 7 3.29 49.88 28.90
C THR A 7 4.14 49.13 27.88
N LEU A 8 4.62 47.92 28.20
CA LEU A 8 5.21 46.99 27.23
C LEU A 8 4.49 45.64 27.31
N THR A 9 3.45 45.48 26.49
CA THR A 9 2.97 44.19 26.01
C THR A 9 3.74 43.82 24.75
N ILE A 10 4.56 42.78 24.80
CA ILE A 10 4.94 42.00 23.61
C ILE A 10 4.92 40.52 23.99
N ALA A 11 3.87 39.83 23.55
CA ALA A 11 3.85 38.38 23.44
C ALA A 11 4.60 37.98 22.16
N ALA A 12 5.53 37.04 22.25
CA ALA A 12 5.99 36.31 21.07
C ALA A 12 6.56 34.95 21.48
N LEU A 13 5.82 33.93 21.05
CA LEU A 13 6.05 32.50 21.12
C LEU A 13 7.37 32.10 20.42
N ALA A 14 8.50 32.21 21.11
CA ALA A 14 9.83 31.90 20.55
C ALA A 14 10.32 30.48 20.92
N GLY A 15 9.44 29.48 20.83
CA GLY A 15 9.76 28.07 21.14
C GLY A 15 9.84 27.13 19.93
N ALA A 16 9.68 27.62 18.69
CA ALA A 16 9.49 26.78 17.51
C ALA A 16 10.51 27.02 16.38
N ALA A 17 11.77 27.31 16.72
CA ALA A 17 12.82 27.58 15.73
C ALA A 17 13.92 26.50 15.67
N SER A 18 13.61 25.26 16.04
CA SER A 18 14.49 24.10 15.84
C SER A 18 13.75 22.87 15.32
N LEU A 19 12.67 23.07 14.56
CA LEU A 19 12.24 22.08 13.56
C LEU A 19 13.17 22.24 12.37
N ALA A 20 14.33 21.60 12.50
CA ALA A 20 15.22 21.34 11.40
C ALA A 20 14.39 20.93 10.18
N LEU A 21 14.74 21.53 9.04
CA LEU A 21 14.22 21.25 7.72
C LEU A 21 14.40 19.76 7.41
N ALA A 22 13.54 18.91 7.97
CA ALA A 22 13.37 17.56 7.46
C ALA A 22 12.95 17.77 6.02
N PRO A 23 13.66 17.19 5.03
CA PRO A 23 13.22 17.28 3.66
C PRO A 23 11.78 16.76 3.64
N THR A 24 10.83 17.67 3.42
CA THR A 24 9.46 17.28 3.10
C THR A 24 9.59 16.61 1.76
N ALA A 25 9.81 15.30 1.77
CA ALA A 25 9.86 14.49 0.58
C ALA A 25 8.51 14.71 -0.12
N THR A 26 8.57 15.53 -1.18
CA THR A 26 7.39 15.93 -1.93
C THR A 26 6.73 14.67 -2.46
N ALA A 27 5.48 14.46 -2.09
CA ALA A 27 4.63 13.43 -2.65
C ALA A 27 4.64 13.50 -4.18
N ALA A 28 4.77 12.35 -4.85
CA ALA A 28 4.69 12.32 -6.30
C ALA A 28 3.23 12.52 -6.74
N THR A 29 3.02 13.24 -7.84
CA THR A 29 1.67 13.47 -8.37
C THR A 29 1.12 12.26 -9.13
N THR A 30 2.00 11.35 -9.55
CA THR A 30 1.68 10.14 -10.31
C THR A 30 2.47 8.97 -9.76
N TYR A 31 1.77 7.86 -9.52
CA TYR A 31 2.34 6.61 -9.05
C TYR A 31 2.04 5.49 -10.03
N GLN A 32 2.89 4.47 -10.03
CA GLN A 32 2.72 3.23 -10.75
C GLN A 32 2.81 2.08 -9.75
N ILE A 33 1.94 1.09 -9.90
CA ILE A 33 2.00 -0.14 -9.11
C ILE A 33 2.61 -1.23 -10.00
N THR A 34 3.64 -1.89 -9.50
CA THR A 34 4.25 -3.08 -10.11
C THR A 34 3.89 -4.29 -9.26
N VAL A 35 3.20 -5.27 -9.83
CA VAL A 35 2.85 -6.50 -9.13
C VAL A 35 4.01 -7.49 -9.19
N VAL A 36 4.36 -8.05 -8.04
CA VAL A 36 5.26 -9.18 -7.93
C VAL A 36 4.41 -10.45 -7.87
N PRO A 37 4.40 -11.27 -8.94
CA PRO A 37 3.60 -12.48 -8.98
C PRO A 37 4.14 -13.53 -8.00
N PRO A 38 3.33 -14.55 -7.68
CA PRO A 38 3.76 -15.60 -6.80
C PRO A 38 4.86 -16.47 -7.44
N ILE A 39 5.78 -16.95 -6.62
CA ILE A 39 6.90 -17.76 -7.08
C ILE A 39 6.48 -19.22 -7.18
N GLY A 40 6.73 -19.82 -8.34
CA GLY A 40 6.45 -21.23 -8.59
C GLY A 40 4.98 -21.52 -8.89
N THR A 41 4.63 -22.81 -8.86
CA THR A 41 3.27 -23.26 -9.13
C THR A 41 2.36 -22.99 -7.93
N VAL A 42 1.34 -22.16 -8.13
CA VAL A 42 0.29 -21.94 -7.13
C VAL A 42 -0.67 -23.12 -7.15
N HIS A 43 -0.94 -23.69 -5.99
CA HIS A 43 -1.87 -24.80 -5.84
C HIS A 43 -3.15 -24.32 -5.15
N ALA A 44 -4.28 -24.96 -5.44
CA ALA A 44 -5.54 -24.76 -4.72
C ALA A 44 -5.40 -25.15 -3.24
N ASN A 45 -6.17 -24.53 -2.35
CA ASN A 45 -6.10 -24.76 -0.90
C ASN A 45 -4.72 -24.47 -0.29
N ASN A 46 -3.99 -23.50 -0.84
CA ASN A 46 -2.66 -23.12 -0.38
C ASN A 46 -2.58 -21.63 -0.02
N LEU A 47 -1.55 -21.25 0.73
CA LEU A 47 -1.19 -19.86 0.94
C LEU A 47 -0.22 -19.41 -0.14
N VAL A 48 -0.51 -18.26 -0.73
CA VAL A 48 0.33 -17.64 -1.75
C VAL A 48 0.57 -16.17 -1.40
N THR A 49 1.78 -15.69 -1.64
CA THR A 49 2.16 -14.31 -1.35
C THR A 49 2.21 -13.50 -2.63
N LEU A 50 1.50 -12.38 -2.65
CA LEU A 50 1.57 -11.36 -3.68
C LEU A 50 2.32 -10.15 -3.16
N GLY A 51 3.14 -9.54 -4.00
CA GLY A 51 3.78 -8.26 -3.69
C GLY A 51 3.25 -7.14 -4.57
N ALA A 52 3.22 -5.93 -4.01
CA ALA A 52 2.97 -4.70 -4.74
C ALA A 52 4.10 -3.72 -4.45
N LEU A 53 4.66 -3.13 -5.49
CA LEU A 53 5.66 -2.06 -5.41
C LEU A 53 5.08 -0.80 -6.04
N VAL A 54 4.98 0.26 -5.26
CA VAL A 54 4.55 1.58 -5.71
C VAL A 54 5.79 2.42 -6.02
N THR A 55 5.88 2.90 -7.27
CA THR A 55 6.96 3.75 -7.75
C THR A 55 6.42 5.07 -8.30
N PRO A 56 7.08 6.22 -8.04
CA PRO A 56 8.18 6.41 -7.10
C PRO A 56 7.76 6.09 -5.65
N THR A 57 8.73 5.80 -4.77
CA THR A 57 8.44 5.41 -3.38
C THR A 57 7.65 6.52 -2.68
N PRO A 58 6.40 6.25 -2.22
CA PRO A 58 5.59 7.26 -1.55
C PRO A 58 6.20 7.62 -0.19
N THR A 59 6.08 8.90 0.16
CA THR A 59 6.66 9.49 1.37
C THR A 59 5.66 10.40 2.08
N GLY A 60 5.93 10.75 3.33
CA GLY A 60 5.03 11.61 4.10
C GLY A 60 3.66 10.97 4.31
N THR A 61 2.59 11.73 4.08
CA THR A 61 1.20 11.27 4.20
C THR A 61 0.85 10.19 3.18
N ASP A 62 1.38 10.27 1.96
CA ASP A 62 1.19 9.24 0.92
C ASP A 62 1.86 7.91 1.31
N GLY A 63 3.01 7.97 1.98
CA GLY A 63 3.72 6.77 2.45
C GLY A 63 2.96 5.97 3.52
N SER A 64 2.00 6.59 4.21
CA SER A 64 1.12 5.93 5.18
C SER A 64 -0.15 5.36 4.55
N THR A 65 -0.43 5.69 3.29
CA THR A 65 -1.59 5.19 2.56
C THR A 65 -1.37 3.73 2.20
N PRO A 66 -2.28 2.82 2.58
CA PRO A 66 -2.19 1.43 2.17
C PRO A 66 -2.59 1.24 0.71
N VAL A 67 -2.21 0.09 0.14
CA VAL A 67 -2.75 -0.39 -1.14
C VAL A 67 -3.95 -1.28 -0.84
N GLU A 68 -5.05 -1.04 -1.54
CA GLU A 68 -6.20 -1.95 -1.53
C GLU A 68 -5.97 -3.05 -2.56
N LEU A 69 -6.22 -4.29 -2.16
CA LEU A 69 -6.14 -5.49 -2.99
C LEU A 69 -7.52 -6.10 -3.06
N GLU A 70 -8.10 -6.11 -4.25
CA GLU A 70 -9.30 -6.87 -4.57
C GLU A 70 -8.91 -8.14 -5.31
N ILE A 71 -9.44 -9.29 -4.88
CA ILE A 71 -9.16 -10.61 -5.44
C ILE A 71 -10.49 -11.19 -5.90
N THR A 72 -10.61 -11.43 -7.20
CA THR A 72 -11.70 -12.22 -7.80
C THR A 72 -11.23 -13.67 -7.95
N GLU A 73 -11.92 -14.56 -7.26
CA GLU A 73 -11.72 -16.00 -7.32
C GLU A 73 -12.34 -16.62 -8.60
N PRO A 74 -11.98 -17.86 -8.95
CA PRO A 74 -12.46 -18.49 -10.19
C PRO A 74 -13.98 -18.74 -10.22
N ASP A 75 -14.60 -18.96 -9.06
CA ASP A 75 -16.05 -19.04 -8.84
C ASP A 75 -16.77 -17.69 -8.94
N GLY A 76 -16.01 -16.59 -9.00
CA GLY A 76 -16.50 -15.23 -9.07
C GLY A 76 -16.64 -14.54 -7.71
N ASP A 77 -16.28 -15.20 -6.61
CA ASP A 77 -16.27 -14.57 -5.29
C ASP A 77 -15.20 -13.47 -5.23
N VAL A 78 -15.53 -12.36 -4.57
CA VAL A 78 -14.67 -11.18 -4.47
C VAL A 78 -14.26 -10.94 -3.02
N ASN A 79 -12.95 -10.82 -2.81
CA ASN A 79 -12.35 -10.57 -1.50
C ASN A 79 -11.47 -9.33 -1.54
N THR A 80 -11.76 -8.35 -0.68
CA THR A 80 -10.96 -7.12 -0.57
C THR A 80 -10.09 -7.14 0.68
N ARG A 81 -8.84 -6.67 0.56
CA ARG A 81 -7.85 -6.63 1.64
C ARG A 81 -7.01 -5.38 1.55
N THR A 82 -6.53 -4.92 2.70
CA THR A 82 -5.65 -3.76 2.79
C THR A 82 -4.21 -4.21 3.02
N ILE A 83 -3.28 -3.69 2.21
CA ILE A 83 -1.86 -3.97 2.27
C ILE A 83 -1.13 -2.72 2.79
N PRO A 84 -0.57 -2.76 4.01
CA PRO A 84 0.26 -1.66 4.48
C PRO A 84 1.54 -1.59 3.64
N LEU A 85 1.91 -0.38 3.23
CA LEU A 85 3.16 -0.13 2.54
C LEU A 85 4.28 0.14 3.54
N THR A 86 5.44 -0.45 3.29
CA THR A 86 6.71 -0.12 3.95
C THR A 86 7.69 0.27 2.86
N LEU A 87 8.09 1.56 2.85
CA LEU A 87 8.99 2.11 1.82
C LEU A 87 8.50 1.87 0.38
N GLY A 88 7.18 1.98 0.16
CA GLY A 88 6.56 1.78 -1.15
C GLY A 88 6.36 0.33 -1.56
N ALA A 89 6.79 -0.65 -0.76
CA ALA A 89 6.54 -2.06 -0.99
C ALA A 89 5.55 -2.61 0.03
N GLY A 90 4.65 -3.50 -0.40
CA GLY A 90 3.73 -4.21 0.45
C GLY A 90 3.54 -5.64 -0.03
N THR A 91 3.18 -6.54 0.88
CA THR A 91 2.90 -7.94 0.55
C THR A 91 1.63 -8.41 1.24
N ALA A 92 0.83 -9.21 0.54
CA ALA A 92 -0.34 -9.88 1.10
C ALA A 92 -0.22 -11.40 0.92
N ALA A 93 -0.45 -12.14 1.99
CA ALA A 93 -0.64 -13.58 1.94
C ALA A 93 -2.12 -13.89 1.72
N ILE A 94 -2.48 -14.45 0.58
CA ILE A 94 -3.85 -14.83 0.21
C ILE A 94 -3.98 -16.35 0.25
N ARG A 95 -5.17 -16.84 0.59
CA ARG A 95 -5.49 -18.26 0.52
C ARG A 95 -6.20 -18.51 -0.81
N THR A 96 -5.69 -19.44 -1.60
CA THR A 96 -6.43 -19.99 -2.74
C THR A 96 -7.35 -21.08 -2.24
N HIS A 97 -8.61 -21.07 -2.64
CA HIS A 97 -9.60 -22.08 -2.23
C HIS A 97 -9.73 -23.18 -3.29
N GLU A 98 -9.66 -22.81 -4.56
CA GLU A 98 -9.87 -23.73 -5.66
C GLU A 98 -8.85 -23.54 -6.78
N ALA A 99 -8.90 -24.47 -7.74
CA ALA A 99 -8.08 -24.40 -8.93
C ALA A 99 -8.79 -23.53 -9.97
N GLY A 100 -8.04 -22.66 -10.63
CA GLY A 100 -8.58 -21.75 -11.62
C GLY A 100 -7.82 -20.43 -11.68
N ARG A 101 -8.39 -19.49 -12.41
CA ARG A 101 -7.80 -18.18 -12.63
C ARG A 101 -8.23 -17.21 -11.55
N TYR A 102 -7.26 -16.67 -10.83
CA TYR A 102 -7.45 -15.57 -9.90
C TYR A 102 -7.11 -14.25 -10.60
N THR A 103 -8.00 -13.27 -10.49
CA THR A 103 -7.74 -11.89 -10.93
C THR A 103 -7.55 -11.03 -9.70
N VAL A 104 -6.49 -10.22 -9.70
CA VAL A 104 -6.19 -9.32 -8.58
C VAL A 104 -6.04 -7.89 -9.08
N VAL A 105 -6.72 -6.98 -8.41
CA VAL A 105 -6.65 -5.54 -8.67
C VAL A 105 -6.02 -4.87 -7.46
N PHE A 106 -4.94 -4.16 -7.69
CA PHE A 106 -4.28 -3.34 -6.68
C PHE A 106 -4.60 -1.89 -6.95
N THR A 107 -5.14 -1.20 -5.95
CA THR A 107 -5.51 0.22 -6.03
C THR A 107 -4.76 0.98 -4.95
N TYR A 108 -4.05 2.03 -5.37
CA TYR A 108 -3.33 2.94 -4.49
C TYR A 108 -3.91 4.34 -4.67
N ALA A 109 -4.62 4.84 -3.66
CA ALA A 109 -5.29 6.14 -3.69
C ALA A 109 -4.64 7.10 -2.67
N PRO A 110 -3.48 7.70 -3.00
CA PRO A 110 -2.80 8.64 -2.11
C PRO A 110 -3.59 9.95 -1.97
N PRO A 111 -3.54 10.62 -0.80
CA PRO A 111 -4.27 11.86 -0.57
C PRO A 111 -3.77 13.04 -1.40
N ASN A 112 -2.49 13.05 -1.81
CA ASN A 112 -1.88 14.17 -2.54
C ASN A 112 -1.56 13.84 -4.01
N GLY A 113 -1.88 12.64 -4.48
CA GLY A 113 -1.53 12.15 -5.81
C GLY A 113 -2.74 11.61 -6.58
N THR A 114 -2.50 11.25 -7.84
CA THR A 114 -3.51 10.57 -8.66
C THR A 114 -3.61 9.11 -8.22
N PRO A 115 -4.82 8.54 -8.07
CA PRO A 115 -4.97 7.10 -7.84
C PRO A 115 -4.29 6.29 -8.93
N ALA A 116 -3.56 5.26 -8.52
CA ALA A 116 -2.94 4.30 -9.40
C ALA A 116 -3.65 2.96 -9.24
N GLU A 117 -3.85 2.25 -10.34
CA GLU A 117 -4.46 0.92 -10.33
C GLU A 117 -3.64 0.00 -11.23
N THR A 118 -3.51 -1.26 -10.82
CA THR A 118 -2.95 -2.29 -11.69
C THR A 118 -3.66 -3.61 -11.48
N THR A 119 -3.85 -4.35 -12.56
CA THR A 119 -4.45 -5.68 -12.54
C THR A 119 -3.39 -6.73 -12.87
N ALA A 120 -3.37 -7.80 -12.10
CA ALA A 120 -2.58 -8.99 -12.40
C ALA A 120 -3.46 -10.25 -12.33
N GLN A 121 -2.97 -11.33 -12.92
CA GLN A 121 -3.64 -12.62 -12.91
C GLN A 121 -2.63 -13.70 -12.58
N PHE A 122 -3.08 -14.73 -11.88
CA PHE A 122 -2.32 -15.95 -11.69
C PHE A 122 -3.26 -17.14 -11.70
N ASP A 123 -2.76 -18.29 -12.14
CA ASP A 123 -3.53 -19.54 -12.19
C ASP A 123 -3.12 -20.43 -11.02
N ALA A 124 -4.11 -20.91 -10.27
CA ALA A 124 -3.94 -21.96 -9.27
C ALA A 124 -4.26 -23.32 -9.90
N VAL A 125 -3.35 -24.28 -9.78
CA VAL A 125 -3.58 -25.65 -10.25
C VAL A 125 -4.18 -26.51 -9.13
N PRO A 126 -4.88 -27.61 -9.46
CA PRO A 126 -5.33 -28.56 -8.44
C PRO A 126 -4.17 -28.99 -7.56
N SER A 127 -4.38 -28.97 -6.24
CA SER A 127 -3.40 -29.53 -5.32
C SER A 127 -3.15 -30.99 -5.67
N PRO A 128 -1.89 -31.45 -5.79
CA PRO A 128 -1.61 -32.87 -5.92
C PRO A 128 -2.18 -33.54 -4.67
N GLY A 129 -3.28 -34.26 -4.84
CA GLY A 129 -3.88 -35.01 -3.74
C GLY A 129 -2.81 -35.92 -3.14
N LEU A 130 -2.81 -36.04 -1.81
CA LEU A 130 -2.28 -37.26 -1.21
C LEU A 130 -3.03 -38.40 -1.90
N GLY A 131 -2.34 -39.19 -2.73
CA GLY A 131 -2.94 -40.27 -3.48
C GLY A 131 -3.61 -41.28 -2.55
N LEU A 132 -4.87 -41.02 -2.20
CA LEU A 132 -5.87 -41.99 -1.82
C LEU A 132 -6.76 -42.01 -3.07
N GLY A 133 -6.44 -42.81 -4.09
CA GLY A 133 -6.57 -44.24 -3.98
C GLY A 133 -8.05 -44.57 -3.92
N SER A 134 -8.71 -44.61 -5.08
CA SER A 134 -9.89 -45.42 -5.35
C SER A 134 -10.05 -45.62 -6.85
#